data_AF-C1MW78-F1
#
_entry.id   AF-C1MW78-F1
#
_cell.length_a   1.000
_cell.length_b   1.000
_cell.length_c   1.000
_cell.angle_alpha   90.00
_cell.angle_beta   90.00
_cell.angle_gamma   90.00
#
_symmetry.space_group_name_H-M   'P 1'
#
loop_
_entity.id
_entity.type
_entity.pdbx_description
1 polymer ?
#
loop_
_entity_poly.entity_id
_entity_poly.type
_entity_poly.pdbx_seq_one_letter_code
_entity_poly.pdbx_strand_id
1 'polypeptide(L)' 'YLANVAVAPEARRQGVASAIIEKSERVAKMWGYDELWLHVNVDNPSAKKLYERAGYAFHSED' A
#
# COMPACT_ATOMS: atom_id res chain seq x y z
N TYR A 1 -1.09 3.98 -9.67
CA TYR A 1 -2.14 4.01 -8.62
C TYR A 1 -2.48 2.58 -8.23
N LEU A 2 -2.48 2.26 -6.94
CA LEU A 2 -2.79 0.94 -6.37
C LEU A 2 -4.23 0.94 -5.86
N ALA A 3 -5.12 0.23 -6.57
CA ALA A 3 -6.56 0.34 -6.33
C ALA A 3 -7.04 -0.47 -5.12
N ASN A 4 -6.59 -1.72 -4.96
CA ASN A 4 -7.04 -2.60 -3.90
C ASN A 4 -5.89 -3.46 -3.38
N VAL A 5 -5.78 -3.57 -2.06
CA VAL A 5 -4.90 -4.53 -1.38
C VAL A 5 -5.74 -5.31 -0.38
N ALA A 6 -5.85 -6.61 -0.58
CA ALA A 6 -6.61 -7.50 0.29
C ALA A 6 -5.76 -8.69 0.70
N VAL A 7 -5.83 -9.04 1.98
CA VAL A 7 -5.20 -10.23 2.54
C VAL A 7 -6.26 -11.00 3.32
N ALA A 8 -6.40 -12.28 2.99
CA ALA A 8 -7.28 -13.22 3.70
C ALA A 8 -7.01 -13.18 5.20
N PRO A 9 -8.04 -13.21 6.08
CA PRO A 9 -7.86 -13.11 7.53
C PRO A 9 -6.78 -14.04 8.11
N GLU A 10 -6.72 -15.27 7.60
CA GLU A 10 -5.82 -16.34 8.04
C GLU A 10 -4.36 -16.09 7.64
N ALA A 11 -4.13 -15.24 6.63
CA ALA A 11 -2.81 -14.87 6.11
C ALA A 11 -2.33 -13.49 6.63
N ARG A 12 -3.10 -12.82 7.49
CA ARG A 12 -2.72 -11.51 8.05
C ARG A 12 -1.55 -11.62 8.99
N ARG A 13 -0.83 -10.51 9.17
CA ARG A 13 0.36 -10.39 10.04
C ARG A 13 1.55 -11.27 9.67
N GLN A 14 1.53 -11.88 8.48
CA GLN A 14 2.63 -12.68 7.92
C GLN A 14 3.43 -11.93 6.85
N GLY A 15 3.26 -10.60 6.72
CA GLY A 15 4.00 -9.78 5.75
C GLY A 15 3.42 -9.77 4.32
N VAL A 16 2.31 -10.47 4.06
CA VAL A 16 1.71 -10.58 2.71
C VAL A 16 1.39 -9.21 2.09
N ALA A 17 0.77 -8.31 2.85
CA ALA A 17 0.42 -6.98 2.34
C ALA A 17 1.67 -6.15 1.99
N SER A 18 2.72 -6.25 2.79
CA SER A 18 4.01 -5.60 2.51
C SER A 18 4.64 -6.13 1.23
N ALA A 19 4.65 -7.45 1.04
CA ALA A 19 5.16 -8.07 -0.18
C ALA A 19 4.39 -7.63 -1.44
N ILE A 20 3.06 -7.47 -1.34
CA ILE A 20 2.22 -6.94 -2.43
C ILE A 20 2.63 -5.49 -2.76
N ILE A 21 2.80 -4.63 -1.75
CA ILE A 21 3.19 -3.22 -1.93
C ILE A 21 4.57 -3.13 -2.59
N GLU A 22 5.58 -3.82 -2.05
CA GLU A 22 6.95 -3.82 -2.60
C GLU A 22 7.01 -4.33 -4.05
N LYS A 23 6.18 -5.33 -4.38
CA LYS A 23 6.10 -5.82 -5.76
C LYS A 23 5.44 -4.79 -6.68
N SER A 24 4.40 -4.11 -6.19
CA SER A 24 3.68 -3.06 -6.94
C SER A 24 4.59 -1.86 -7.23
N GLU A 25 5.38 -1.43 -6.25
CA GLU A 25 6.39 -0.37 -6.42
C GLU A 25 7.45 -0.74 -7.44
N ARG A 26 7.94 -1.99 -7.40
CA ARG A 26 8.90 -2.49 -8.41
C ARG A 26 8.30 -2.46 -9.82
N VAL A 27 7.03 -2.85 -9.97
CA VAL A 27 6.33 -2.79 -11.27
C VAL A 27 6.16 -1.34 -11.74
N ALA A 28 5.75 -0.42 -10.86
CA ALA A 28 5.63 1.00 -11.18
C ALA A 28 6.97 1.59 -11.67
N LYS A 29 8.07 1.29 -10.96
CA LYS A 29 9.43 1.68 -11.37
C LYS A 29 9.83 1.09 -12.72
N MET A 30 9.53 -0.18 -12.98
CA MET A 30 9.79 -0.81 -14.28
C MET A 30 9.03 -0.15 -15.43
N TRP A 31 7.87 0.46 -15.15
CA TRP A 31 7.10 1.23 -16.13
C TRP A 31 7.55 2.69 -16.25
N GLY A 32 8.60 3.11 -15.52
CA GLY A 32 9.13 4.47 -15.57
C GLY A 32 8.39 5.47 -14.68
N TYR A 33 7.64 4.99 -13.68
CA TYR A 33 7.02 5.85 -12.67
C TYR A 33 7.84 5.87 -11.39
N ASP A 34 8.02 7.08 -10.83
CA ASP A 34 8.74 7.27 -9.57
C ASP A 34 7.81 7.30 -8.34
N GLU A 35 6.50 7.33 -8.57
CA GLU A 35 5.49 7.47 -7.52
C GLU A 35 4.39 6.41 -7.65
N LEU A 36 3.90 5.96 -6.49
CA LEU A 36 2.73 5.10 -6.39
C LEU A 36 1.73 5.71 -5.40
N TRP A 37 0.50 5.83 -5.85
CA TRP A 37 -0.61 6.48 -5.14
C TRP A 37 -1.64 5.46 -4.71
N LEU A 38 -2.29 5.67 -3.56
CA LEU A 38 -3.40 4.87 -3.05
C LEU A 38 -4.30 5.70 -2.16
N HIS A 39 -5.53 5.25 -1.97
CA HIS A 39 -6.43 5.77 -0.95
C HIS A 39 -6.55 4.79 0.21
N VAL A 40 -6.70 5.33 1.42
CA VAL A 40 -7.01 4.56 2.62
C VAL A 40 -8.12 5.28 3.39
N ASN A 41 -9.15 4.53 3.78
CA ASN A 41 -10.21 5.09 4.61
C ASN A 41 -9.65 5.48 5.99
N VAL A 42 -10.16 6.58 6.55
CA VAL A 42 -9.79 7.07 7.89
C VAL A 42 -10.06 6.03 8.98
N ASP A 43 -11.08 5.20 8.79
CA ASP A 43 -11.46 4.11 9.70
C ASP A 43 -10.60 2.84 9.57
N ASN A 44 -9.53 2.89 8.78
CA ASN A 44 -8.61 1.77 8.57
C ASN A 44 -7.19 2.04 9.10
N PRO A 45 -7.01 2.12 10.43
CA PRO A 45 -5.72 2.44 11.05
C PRO A 45 -4.67 1.35 10.80
N SER A 46 -5.07 0.11 10.52
CA SER A 46 -4.14 -0.96 10.18
C SER A 46 -3.50 -0.73 8.81
N ALA A 47 -4.30 -0.36 7.81
CA ALA A 47 -3.77 -0.04 6.49
C ALA A 47 -2.94 1.25 6.52
N LYS A 48 -3.39 2.29 7.24
CA LYS A 48 -2.61 3.54 7.40
C LYS A 48 -1.21 3.27 7.95
N LYS A 49 -1.11 2.50 9.06
CA LYS A 49 0.19 2.10 9.64
C LYS A 49 1.04 1.25 8.71
N LEU A 50 0.42 0.42 7.87
CA LEU A 50 1.13 -0.37 6.86
C LEU A 50 1.78 0.55 5.82
N TYR A 51 1.03 1.50 5.27
CA TYR A 51 1.52 2.42 4.25
C TYR A 51 2.57 3.38 4.80
N GLU A 52 2.37 3.93 6.00
CA GLU A 52 3.37 4.76 6.69
C GLU A 52 4.70 4.00 6.87
N ARG A 53 4.65 2.72 7.27
CA ARG A 53 5.84 1.87 7.39
C ARG A 53 6.51 1.54 6.05
N ALA A 54 5.74 1.53 4.97
CA ALA A 54 6.24 1.36 3.61
C ALA A 54 6.82 2.67 3.03
N GLY A 55 6.74 3.79 3.76
CA GLY A 55 7.31 5.07 3.34
C GLY A 55 6.32 6.00 2.62
N TYR A 56 5.03 5.66 2.59
CA TYR A 56 4.00 6.54 2.03
C TYR A 56 3.73 7.69 2.98
N ALA A 57 3.51 8.86 2.40
CA ALA A 57 3.11 10.08 3.11
C ALA A 57 1.70 10.51 2.69
N PHE A 58 1.02 11.21 3.60
CA PHE A 58 -0.25 11.85 3.29
C PHE A 58 -0.07 12.94 2.24
N HIS A 59 -1.00 13.05 1.28
CA HIS A 59 -0.99 14.06 0.24
C HIS A 59 -2.25 14.93 0.22
N SER A 60 -3.44 14.32 0.11
CA SER A 60 -4.73 15.00 0.09
C SER A 60 -5.82 14.15 0.76
N GLU A 61 -6.87 14.83 1.23
CA GLU A 61 -8.19 14.27 1.51
C GLU A 61 -9.11 14.78 0.39
N ASP A 62 -9.22 14.00 -0.69
CA ASP A 62 -10.21 14.25 -1.75
C ASP A 62 -11.55 13.56 -1.43
#